data_AF-A0A316XGE9-F1
#
_entry.id   AF-A0A316XGE9-F1
#
_cell.length_a   1.000
_cell.length_b   1.000
_cell.length_c   1.000
_cell.angle_alpha   90.00
_cell.angle_beta   90.00
_cell.angle_gamma   90.00
#
_symmetry.space_group_name_H-M   'P 1'
#
loop_
_entity.id
_entity.type
_entity.pdbx_description
1 polymer ?
#
loop_
_entity_poly.entity_id
_entity_poly.type
_entity_poly.pdbx_seq_one_letter_code
_entity_poly.pdbx_strand_id
1 'polypeptide(L)'
;MKFYLILIFYKLSTDSIMILGVYWYFKFPENLYHFKFFKFYEGHGGHADNDAELIAKVRINNTDHFIQKLEDLKSEFKRTFLHLSIDGNQFVISIGDHQLFDYHFQFALKIEELLIRENAKLLDQCTPFNIQLAKSYLPEREEFKKIDYHFIQIVGSDFKKNNAEVLSIRIDCNLPLISKKDFLRNLASICKEENIKVFHYNDYDFKDQCNLMLFFTNGRQCKDSIQTIDINSFGNKVRHLTQKYTLHFGHFGGMKYYPLNGPYIELVEDENYI
;
A
#
# COMPACT_ATOMS: atom_id res chain seq x y z
N MET A 1 25.55 14.67 8.78
CA MET A 1 24.14 14.69 8.36
C MET A 1 23.45 13.52 9.04
N LYS A 2 22.56 13.79 10.01
CA LYS A 2 21.94 12.75 10.85
C LYS A 2 20.92 11.98 10.00
N PHE A 3 21.21 10.71 9.71
CA PHE A 3 20.22 9.78 9.19
C PHE A 3 19.28 9.42 10.36
N TYR A 4 18.11 10.06 10.39
CA TYR A 4 16.98 9.49 11.12
C TYR A 4 16.38 8.44 10.20
N LEU A 5 16.79 7.18 10.36
CA LEU A 5 15.95 6.06 9.98
C LEU A 5 14.74 6.14 10.92
N ILE A 6 13.67 6.82 10.49
CA ILE A 6 12.41 6.74 11.20
C ILE A 6 11.85 5.36 10.88
N LEU A 7 12.23 4.38 11.72
CA LEU A 7 11.49 3.13 11.85
C LEU A 7 10.12 3.49 12.44
N ILE A 8 9.19 3.92 11.58
CA ILE A 8 7.78 4.00 11.96
C ILE A 8 7.32 2.55 12.06
N PHE A 9 7.24 2.04 13.29
CA PHE A 9 6.54 0.81 13.61
C PHE A 9 5.05 1.04 13.38
N TYR A 10 4.61 1.00 12.14
CA TYR A 10 3.22 0.67 11.87
C TYR A 10 3.00 -0.76 12.32
N LYS A 11 1.87 -1.01 12.98
CA LYS A 11 1.31 -2.34 13.16
C LYS A 11 0.82 -2.81 11.78
N LEU A 12 1.75 -2.92 10.84
CA LEU A 12 1.52 -3.50 9.52
C LEU A 12 0.98 -4.89 9.78
N SER A 13 -0.17 -5.16 9.17
CA SER A 13 -0.87 -6.40 9.41
C SER A 13 0.11 -7.56 9.17
N THR A 14 0.14 -8.53 10.08
CA THR A 14 1.08 -9.65 10.02
C THR A 14 0.60 -10.69 9.02
N ASP A 15 -0.02 -10.23 7.94
CA ASP A 15 -0.86 -11.05 7.10
C ASP A 15 -0.05 -11.58 5.93
N SER A 16 -0.20 -12.88 5.67
CA SER A 16 0.55 -13.59 4.66
C SER A 16 0.06 -13.27 3.26
N ILE A 17 -1.14 -12.71 3.11
CA ILE A 17 -1.65 -12.24 1.81
C ILE A 17 -1.75 -10.73 1.90
N MET A 18 -0.95 -10.03 1.11
CA MET A 18 -0.80 -8.58 1.21
C MET A 18 -0.78 -7.92 -0.17
N ILE A 19 -1.36 -6.74 -0.27
CA ILE A 19 -1.18 -5.85 -1.42
C ILE A 19 0.07 -5.02 -1.15
N LEU A 20 1.06 -5.12 -2.03
CA LEU A 20 2.24 -4.26 -2.01
C LEU A 20 2.07 -3.13 -3.02
N GLY A 21 2.81 -2.04 -2.81
CA GLY A 21 2.96 -0.99 -3.82
C GLY A 21 2.69 0.42 -3.32
N VAL A 22 2.31 1.28 -4.26
CA VAL A 22 2.24 2.74 -4.08
C VAL A 22 0.93 3.14 -3.39
N TYR A 23 1.01 3.78 -2.23
CA TYR A 23 -0.15 4.20 -1.43
C TYR A 23 -0.02 5.62 -0.88
N TRP A 24 -1.14 6.19 -0.43
CA TRP A 24 -1.25 7.56 0.09
C TRP A 24 -1.98 7.61 1.42
N TYR A 25 -1.24 7.42 2.51
CA TYR A 25 -1.81 7.52 3.85
C TYR A 25 -1.66 8.92 4.45
N PHE A 26 -0.46 9.52 4.35
CA PHE A 26 -0.18 10.79 5.02
C PHE A 26 -0.44 12.04 4.19
N LYS A 27 -0.55 11.93 2.86
CA LYS A 27 -0.64 13.13 2.02
C LYS A 27 -1.32 12.86 0.68
N PHE A 28 -2.12 13.81 0.24
CA PHE A 28 -2.94 13.67 -0.96
C PHE A 28 -2.10 13.72 -2.26
N PRO A 29 -2.43 12.87 -3.25
CA PRO A 29 -1.82 12.88 -4.58
C PRO A 29 -2.37 13.99 -5.50
N GLU A 30 -2.05 15.25 -5.19
CA GLU A 30 -2.56 16.45 -5.90
C GLU A 30 -2.45 16.40 -7.43
N ASN A 31 -1.38 15.80 -7.97
CA ASN A 31 -1.16 15.76 -9.43
C ASN A 31 -1.88 14.59 -10.13
N LEU A 32 -2.47 13.66 -9.39
CA LEU A 32 -3.13 12.48 -9.96
C LEU A 32 -4.65 12.55 -9.86
N TYR A 33 -5.16 13.08 -8.74
CA TYR A 33 -6.58 13.05 -8.42
C TYR A 33 -7.08 14.43 -8.06
N HIS A 34 -8.25 14.77 -8.59
CA HIS A 34 -8.93 16.03 -8.31
C HIS A 34 -10.39 15.71 -8.03
N PHE A 35 -10.87 16.10 -6.86
CA PHE A 35 -12.24 15.84 -6.41
C PHE A 35 -13.01 17.14 -6.25
N LYS A 36 -14.28 17.12 -6.63
CA LYS A 36 -15.19 18.26 -6.45
C LYS A 36 -15.91 18.16 -5.11
N PHE A 37 -16.33 16.96 -4.73
CA PHE A 37 -17.09 16.68 -3.54
C PHE A 37 -16.25 16.12 -2.40
N PHE A 38 -15.28 15.25 -2.70
CA PHE A 38 -14.45 14.63 -1.67
C PHE A 38 -13.34 15.55 -1.18
N LYS A 39 -13.12 15.53 0.13
CA LYS A 39 -11.95 16.10 0.80
C LYS A 39 -11.13 14.98 1.43
N PHE A 40 -9.82 15.05 1.24
CA PHE A 40 -8.87 14.14 1.85
C PHE A 40 -8.55 14.53 3.29
N TYR A 41 -8.47 13.54 4.16
CA TYR A 41 -8.00 13.62 5.53
C TYR A 41 -6.87 12.63 5.70
N GLU A 42 -5.71 13.12 6.11
CA GLU A 42 -4.53 12.29 6.32
C GLU A 42 -4.70 11.35 7.51
N GLY A 43 -4.12 10.16 7.37
CA GLY A 43 -3.97 9.22 8.46
C GLY A 43 -2.84 9.66 9.40
N HIS A 44 -3.00 9.31 10.68
CA HIS A 44 -2.05 9.59 11.74
C HIS A 44 -1.67 8.27 12.41
N GLY A 45 -0.40 7.89 12.33
CA GLY A 45 0.11 6.73 13.05
C GLY A 45 0.30 6.98 14.56
N GLY A 46 0.87 5.97 15.25
CA GLY A 46 1.25 6.09 16.65
C GLY A 46 0.05 5.90 17.60
N HIS A 47 -0.11 6.80 18.58
CA HIS A 47 -1.20 6.70 19.56
C HIS A 47 -2.57 7.16 19.05
N ALA A 48 -2.61 7.92 17.95
CA ALA A 48 -3.85 8.38 17.33
C ALA A 48 -4.46 7.28 16.43
N ASP A 49 -3.61 6.61 15.63
CA ASP A 49 -3.90 5.47 14.74
C ASP A 49 -5.28 5.54 14.06
N ASN A 50 -5.43 6.49 13.12
CA ASN A 50 -6.64 6.62 12.31
C ASN A 50 -6.38 6.32 10.83
N ASP A 51 -7.41 5.87 10.11
CA ASP A 51 -7.34 5.70 8.66
C ASP A 51 -7.13 7.04 7.95
N ALA A 52 -6.52 6.98 6.77
CA ALA A 52 -6.64 8.07 5.81
C ALA A 52 -8.02 7.97 5.14
N GLU A 53 -8.69 9.11 4.95
CA GLU A 53 -10.09 9.14 4.51
C GLU A 53 -10.35 10.14 3.38
N LEU A 54 -11.30 9.79 2.51
CA LEU A 54 -11.97 10.68 1.58
C LEU A 54 -13.41 10.85 2.05
N ILE A 55 -13.78 12.08 2.41
CA ILE A 55 -15.12 12.40 2.91
C ILE A 55 -15.81 13.42 2.01
N ALA A 56 -17.05 13.12 1.62
CA ALA A 56 -17.94 14.05 0.92
C ALA A 56 -19.22 14.28 1.73
N LYS A 57 -19.64 15.54 1.87
CA LYS A 57 -20.92 15.93 2.49
C LYS A 57 -21.83 16.57 1.47
N VAL A 58 -22.94 15.92 1.13
CA VAL A 58 -23.76 16.28 -0.03
C VAL A 58 -25.25 16.23 0.27
N ARG A 59 -26.05 16.93 -0.54
CA ARG A 59 -27.51 16.80 -0.58
C ARG A 59 -27.96 16.21 -1.91
N ILE A 60 -28.83 15.20 -1.85
CA ILE A 60 -29.31 14.43 -2.99
C ILE A 60 -30.82 14.25 -2.87
N ASN A 61 -31.57 14.50 -3.94
CA ASN A 61 -33.03 14.49 -3.87
C ASN A 61 -33.63 13.07 -3.76
N ASN A 62 -33.08 12.10 -4.51
CA ASN A 62 -33.59 10.73 -4.54
C ASN A 62 -32.65 9.80 -3.76
N THR A 63 -32.91 9.68 -2.46
CA THR A 63 -32.04 8.99 -1.50
C THR A 63 -31.94 7.50 -1.78
N ASP A 64 -33.07 6.83 -1.93
CA ASP A 64 -33.13 5.36 -1.99
C ASP A 64 -32.50 4.83 -3.28
N HIS A 65 -32.79 5.50 -4.40
CA HIS A 65 -32.18 5.20 -5.69
C HIS A 65 -30.67 5.44 -5.68
N PHE A 66 -30.21 6.50 -5.02
CA PHE A 66 -28.77 6.79 -4.90
C PHE A 66 -28.06 5.73 -4.05
N ILE A 67 -28.66 5.32 -2.94
CA ILE A 67 -28.14 4.25 -2.08
C ILE A 67 -28.00 2.94 -2.85
N GLN A 68 -29.02 2.56 -3.64
CA GLN A 68 -28.94 1.35 -4.47
C GLN A 68 -27.76 1.43 -5.46
N LYS A 69 -27.57 2.56 -6.14
CA LYS A 69 -26.44 2.76 -7.05
C LYS A 69 -25.08 2.68 -6.36
N LEU A 70 -24.97 3.16 -5.12
CA LEU A 70 -23.76 3.03 -4.32
C LEU A 70 -23.49 1.58 -3.91
N GLU A 71 -24.54 0.82 -3.57
CA GLU A 71 -24.44 -0.62 -3.26
C GLU A 71 -24.00 -1.41 -4.49
N ASP A 72 -24.58 -1.11 -5.65
CA ASP A 72 -24.18 -1.72 -6.93
C ASP A 72 -22.71 -1.40 -7.25
N LEU A 73 -22.30 -0.13 -7.12
CA LEU A 73 -20.91 0.27 -7.34
C LEU A 73 -19.95 -0.38 -6.32
N LYS A 74 -20.35 -0.50 -5.05
CA LYS A 74 -19.56 -1.15 -4.00
C LYS A 74 -19.29 -2.62 -4.33
N SER A 75 -20.22 -3.30 -5.02
CA SER A 75 -20.05 -4.68 -5.46
C SER A 75 -18.93 -4.86 -6.49
N GLU A 76 -18.58 -3.79 -7.23
CA GLU A 76 -17.43 -3.76 -8.13
C GLU A 76 -16.12 -3.39 -7.42
N PHE A 77 -16.22 -2.72 -6.26
CA PHE A 77 -15.10 -2.27 -5.43
C PHE A 77 -15.07 -3.01 -4.09
N LYS A 78 -14.96 -4.33 -4.16
CA LYS A 78 -15.14 -5.23 -3.02
C LYS A 78 -14.17 -4.98 -1.87
N ARG A 79 -12.93 -4.57 -2.17
CA ARG A 79 -11.87 -4.37 -1.19
C ARG A 79 -11.87 -2.98 -0.53
N THR A 80 -12.78 -2.09 -0.89
CA THR A 80 -12.88 -0.77 -0.22
C THR A 80 -13.83 -0.82 0.97
N PHE A 81 -13.60 0.06 1.94
CA PHE A 81 -14.60 0.46 2.92
C PHE A 81 -15.50 1.56 2.35
N LEU A 82 -16.79 1.52 2.67
CA LEU A 82 -17.74 2.61 2.39
C LEU A 82 -18.61 2.82 3.62
N HIS A 83 -18.66 4.04 4.13
CA HIS A 83 -19.59 4.45 5.18
C HIS A 83 -20.50 5.57 4.70
N LEU A 84 -21.79 5.43 5.00
CA LEU A 84 -22.81 6.44 4.73
C LEU A 84 -23.44 6.83 6.06
N SER A 85 -23.33 8.09 6.45
CA SER A 85 -24.22 8.70 7.42
C SER A 85 -25.29 9.51 6.69
N ILE A 86 -26.55 9.40 7.11
CA ILE A 86 -27.71 9.94 6.38
C ILE A 86 -28.58 10.75 7.34
N ASP A 87 -28.96 11.96 6.91
CA ASP A 87 -29.89 12.87 7.57
C ASP A 87 -30.92 13.36 6.54
N GLY A 88 -32.05 12.66 6.43
CA GLY A 88 -33.02 12.87 5.36
C GLY A 88 -32.38 12.77 3.98
N ASN A 89 -32.28 13.90 3.27
CA ASN A 89 -31.70 14.00 1.94
C ASN A 89 -30.21 14.40 1.92
N GLN A 90 -29.58 14.47 3.09
CA GLN A 90 -28.17 14.79 3.24
C GLN A 90 -27.36 13.52 3.53
N PHE A 91 -26.17 13.44 2.96
CA PHE A 91 -25.26 12.31 3.10
C PHE A 91 -23.88 12.80 3.52
N VAL A 92 -23.25 12.08 4.44
CA VAL A 92 -21.80 12.06 4.62
C VAL A 92 -21.32 10.70 4.11
N ILE A 93 -20.50 10.73 3.07
CA ILE A 93 -19.93 9.55 2.43
C ILE A 93 -18.45 9.51 2.82
N SER A 94 -18.01 8.44 3.49
CA SER A 94 -16.60 8.21 3.82
C SER A 94 -16.08 6.95 3.12
N ILE A 95 -14.88 7.05 2.56
CA ILE A 95 -14.03 5.95 2.12
C ILE A 95 -12.72 6.09 2.89
N GLY A 96 -12.19 5.02 3.46
CA GLY A 96 -10.93 5.08 4.19
C GLY A 96 -10.19 3.76 4.23
N ASP A 97 -8.87 3.84 4.42
CA ASP A 97 -7.98 2.71 4.66
C ASP A 97 -6.65 3.21 5.27
N HIS A 98 -5.94 2.32 5.97
CA HIS A 98 -4.55 2.54 6.36
C HIS A 98 -3.60 2.47 5.16
N GLN A 99 -4.03 1.88 4.04
CA GLN A 99 -3.27 1.81 2.79
C GLN A 99 -4.15 2.24 1.60
N LEU A 100 -4.38 3.54 1.47
CA LEU A 100 -5.11 4.09 0.33
C LEU A 100 -4.30 3.98 -0.97
N PHE A 101 -4.45 2.86 -1.67
CA PHE A 101 -4.00 2.67 -3.05
C PHE A 101 -4.86 3.43 -4.09
N ASP A 102 -4.39 3.52 -5.33
CA ASP A 102 -5.14 4.07 -6.48
C ASP A 102 -6.56 3.49 -6.61
N TYR A 103 -6.72 2.21 -6.27
CA TYR A 103 -7.99 1.51 -6.20
C TYR A 103 -9.07 2.29 -5.44
N HIS A 104 -8.72 2.88 -4.30
CA HIS A 104 -9.63 3.65 -3.45
C HIS A 104 -10.00 4.99 -4.08
N PHE A 105 -9.02 5.69 -4.66
CA PHE A 105 -9.27 6.94 -5.36
C PHE A 105 -10.12 6.74 -6.62
N GLN A 106 -9.93 5.62 -7.34
CA GLN A 106 -10.79 5.23 -8.47
C GLN A 106 -12.23 4.94 -8.04
N PHE A 107 -12.42 4.33 -6.87
CA PHE A 107 -13.75 4.17 -6.30
C PHE A 107 -14.40 5.53 -5.99
N ALA A 108 -13.66 6.44 -5.34
CA ALA A 108 -14.14 7.80 -5.06
C ALA A 108 -14.49 8.57 -6.36
N LEU A 109 -13.70 8.42 -7.43
CA LEU A 109 -14.01 9.01 -8.74
C LEU A 109 -15.32 8.46 -9.33
N LYS A 110 -15.61 7.18 -9.14
CA LYS A 110 -16.90 6.62 -9.58
C LYS A 110 -18.07 7.12 -8.75
N ILE A 111 -17.86 7.37 -7.47
CA ILE A 111 -18.87 8.04 -6.64
C ILE A 111 -19.08 9.49 -7.10
N GLU A 112 -18.02 10.24 -7.42
CA GLU A 112 -18.14 11.60 -8.01
C GLU A 112 -19.00 11.60 -9.27
N GLU A 113 -18.76 10.66 -10.20
CA GLU A 113 -19.57 10.53 -11.41
C GLU A 113 -21.06 10.32 -11.08
N LEU A 114 -21.37 9.49 -10.07
CA LEU A 114 -22.74 9.29 -9.60
C LEU A 114 -23.33 10.57 -8.97
N LEU A 115 -22.57 11.25 -8.11
CA LEU A 115 -22.98 12.50 -7.47
C LEU A 115 -23.30 13.59 -8.50
N ILE A 116 -22.48 13.71 -9.56
CA ILE A 116 -22.72 14.66 -10.65
C ILE A 116 -24.02 14.30 -11.39
N ARG A 117 -24.23 13.02 -11.74
CA ARG A 117 -25.45 12.57 -12.44
C ARG A 117 -26.73 12.81 -11.64
N GLU A 118 -26.66 12.65 -10.32
CA GLU A 118 -27.78 12.90 -9.41
C GLU A 118 -27.94 14.38 -9.05
N ASN A 119 -27.18 15.28 -9.68
CA ASN A 119 -27.17 16.72 -9.40
C ASN A 119 -26.96 17.03 -7.91
N ALA A 120 -26.08 16.26 -7.26
CA ALA A 120 -25.78 16.42 -5.86
C ALA A 120 -25.22 17.83 -5.59
N LYS A 121 -25.66 18.43 -4.48
CA LYS A 121 -25.15 19.72 -4.01
C LYS A 121 -24.15 19.49 -2.89
N LEU A 122 -22.93 19.99 -3.05
CA LEU A 122 -21.94 20.02 -1.98
C LEU A 122 -22.48 20.87 -0.82
N LEU A 123 -22.36 20.36 0.40
CA LEU A 123 -22.75 21.07 1.60
C LEU A 123 -21.52 21.56 2.35
N ASP A 124 -21.68 22.73 2.98
CA ASP A 124 -20.65 23.27 3.85
C ASP A 124 -20.51 22.41 5.12
N GLN A 125 -19.30 22.37 5.69
CA GLN A 125 -19.02 21.61 6.91
C GLN A 125 -19.90 22.06 8.09
N CYS A 126 -20.19 23.35 8.20
CA CYS A 126 -21.03 23.94 9.25
C CYS A 126 -22.53 23.67 9.07
N THR A 127 -22.96 23.08 7.95
CA THR A 127 -24.37 22.71 7.74
C THR A 127 -24.81 21.74 8.85
N PRO A 128 -25.90 22.00 9.60
CA PRO A 128 -26.38 21.08 10.62
C PRO A 128 -26.64 19.69 10.03
N PHE A 129 -26.19 18.66 10.74
CA PHE A 129 -26.28 17.28 10.31
C PHE A 129 -26.48 16.38 11.52
N ASN A 130 -27.64 15.76 11.61
CA ASN A 130 -27.99 14.83 12.68
C ASN A 130 -28.18 13.44 12.09
N ILE A 131 -27.31 12.50 12.44
CA ILE A 131 -27.35 11.15 11.88
C ILE A 131 -28.69 10.50 12.24
N GLN A 132 -29.51 10.25 11.22
CA GLN A 132 -30.77 9.50 11.35
C GLN A 132 -30.56 8.02 11.02
N LEU A 133 -29.73 7.75 10.02
CA LEU A 133 -29.40 6.40 9.57
C LEU A 133 -27.91 6.32 9.24
N ALA A 134 -27.30 5.17 9.54
CA ALA A 134 -25.93 4.86 9.17
C ALA A 134 -25.86 3.51 8.46
N LYS A 135 -25.09 3.43 7.37
CA LYS A 135 -24.78 2.19 6.66
C LYS A 135 -23.27 2.04 6.52
N SER A 136 -22.74 0.86 6.83
CA SER A 136 -21.32 0.54 6.68
C SER A 136 -21.16 -0.71 5.82
N TYR A 137 -20.36 -0.60 4.76
CA TYR A 137 -20.00 -1.71 3.90
C TYR A 137 -18.52 -1.98 4.09
N LEU A 138 -18.23 -3.09 4.77
CA LEU A 138 -16.87 -3.50 5.07
C LEU A 138 -16.17 -4.01 3.80
N PRO A 139 -14.84 -3.85 3.71
CA PRO A 139 -14.07 -4.47 2.64
C PRO A 139 -14.14 -6.00 2.75
N GLU A 140 -14.27 -6.69 1.62
CA GLU A 140 -14.07 -8.13 1.54
C GLU A 140 -12.58 -8.42 1.81
N ARG A 141 -12.28 -9.11 2.92
CA ARG A 141 -10.93 -9.48 3.34
C ARG A 141 -10.72 -10.97 3.11
N GLU A 142 -9.55 -11.33 2.58
CA GLU A 142 -9.11 -12.72 2.52
C GLU A 142 -8.68 -13.21 3.91
N GLU A 143 -8.73 -14.53 4.13
CA GLU A 143 -8.28 -15.11 5.41
C GLU A 143 -6.79 -14.82 5.63
N PHE A 144 -6.51 -14.11 6.72
CA PHE A 144 -5.17 -13.73 7.10
C PHE A 144 -4.43 -14.89 7.77
N LYS A 145 -3.26 -15.25 7.25
CA LYS A 145 -2.30 -16.10 7.98
C LYS A 145 -1.15 -15.25 8.48
N LYS A 146 -0.50 -15.69 9.55
CA LYS A 146 0.68 -15.00 10.06
C LYS A 146 1.85 -15.14 9.07
N ILE A 147 2.67 -14.09 8.92
CA ILE A 147 3.98 -14.22 8.25
C ILE A 147 4.89 -15.12 9.10
N ASP A 148 5.34 -16.23 8.53
CA ASP A 148 6.14 -17.24 9.24
C ASP A 148 7.64 -16.90 9.31
N TYR A 149 8.09 -16.01 8.43
CA TYR A 149 9.51 -15.75 8.18
C TYR A 149 9.99 -14.47 8.87
N HIS A 150 10.83 -14.62 9.88
CA HIS A 150 11.35 -13.48 10.65
C HIS A 150 12.36 -12.63 9.85
N PHE A 151 12.90 -13.16 8.75
CA PHE A 151 13.77 -12.41 7.83
C PHE A 151 12.99 -11.53 6.85
N ILE A 152 11.67 -11.65 6.79
CA ILE A 152 10.79 -10.80 5.98
C ILE A 152 10.30 -9.66 6.87
N GLN A 153 10.53 -8.43 6.43
CA GLN A 153 10.03 -7.22 7.05
C GLN A 153 9.11 -6.51 6.06
N ILE A 154 7.98 -5.97 6.52
CA ILE A 154 7.18 -5.06 5.71
C ILE A 154 7.57 -3.64 6.08
N VAL A 155 7.90 -2.81 5.08
CA VAL A 155 8.41 -1.46 5.27
C VAL A 155 7.72 -0.47 4.33
N GLY A 156 7.53 0.76 4.79
CA GLY A 156 7.19 1.91 3.95
C GLY A 156 8.45 2.66 3.52
N SER A 157 8.38 3.39 2.42
CA SER A 157 9.43 4.33 2.00
C SER A 157 9.16 5.74 2.50
N ASP A 158 10.16 6.62 2.43
CA ASP A 158 9.92 8.06 2.44
C ASP A 158 9.02 8.49 1.26
N PHE A 159 8.48 9.71 1.30
CA PHE A 159 7.66 10.24 0.21
C PHE A 159 8.42 10.28 -1.12
N LYS A 160 7.79 9.67 -2.13
CA LYS A 160 8.21 9.65 -3.53
C LYS A 160 7.38 10.64 -4.34
N LYS A 161 7.32 10.44 -5.66
CA LYS A 161 6.50 11.23 -6.57
C LYS A 161 5.05 11.29 -6.08
N ASN A 162 4.40 12.43 -6.29
CA ASN A 162 2.99 12.64 -5.93
C ASN A 162 2.67 12.38 -4.45
N ASN A 163 3.64 12.62 -3.55
CA ASN A 163 3.50 12.39 -2.12
C ASN A 163 3.19 10.94 -1.72
N ALA A 164 3.55 9.97 -2.56
CA ALA A 164 3.27 8.56 -2.30
C ALA A 164 4.32 7.92 -1.38
N GLU A 165 3.91 6.92 -0.62
CA GLU A 165 4.80 5.95 0.01
C GLU A 165 4.73 4.62 -0.75
N VAL A 166 5.75 3.79 -0.56
CA VAL A 166 5.84 2.48 -1.21
C VAL A 166 5.91 1.39 -0.15
N LEU A 167 4.86 0.58 -0.08
CA LEU A 167 4.83 -0.59 0.80
C LEU A 167 5.59 -1.74 0.15
N SER A 168 6.65 -2.20 0.82
CA SER A 168 7.58 -3.19 0.29
C SER A 168 7.88 -4.28 1.31
N ILE A 169 8.22 -5.47 0.80
CA ILE A 169 8.98 -6.45 1.57
C ILE A 169 10.44 -6.02 1.55
N ARG A 170 11.08 -6.04 2.72
CA ARG A 170 12.52 -5.93 2.90
C ARG A 170 13.09 -7.24 3.41
N ILE A 171 14.20 -7.67 2.80
CA ILE A 171 15.02 -8.78 3.29
C ILE A 171 16.47 -8.31 3.35
N ASP A 172 17.05 -8.43 4.55
CA ASP A 172 18.46 -8.15 4.78
C ASP A 172 19.24 -9.46 4.75
N CYS A 173 20.37 -9.50 4.03
CA CYS A 173 21.21 -10.69 4.00
C CYS A 173 22.69 -10.41 3.73
N ASN A 174 23.52 -11.41 3.99
CA ASN A 174 24.92 -11.47 3.68
C ASN A 174 25.24 -12.76 2.91
N LEU A 175 26.13 -12.67 1.92
CA LEU A 175 26.59 -13.81 1.15
C LEU A 175 28.00 -13.57 0.55
N PRO A 176 28.71 -14.64 0.16
CA PRO A 176 29.96 -14.53 -0.58
C PRO A 176 29.78 -13.74 -1.88
N LEU A 177 30.73 -12.85 -2.17
CA LEU A 177 30.68 -11.95 -3.32
C LEU A 177 30.58 -12.72 -4.66
N ILE A 178 31.24 -13.88 -4.74
CA ILE A 178 31.21 -14.76 -5.92
C ILE A 178 29.81 -15.27 -6.25
N SER A 179 28.92 -15.35 -5.25
CA SER A 179 27.56 -15.86 -5.39
C SER A 179 26.53 -14.78 -5.69
N LYS A 180 26.88 -13.49 -5.51
CA LYS A 180 25.96 -12.34 -5.58
C LYS A 180 25.13 -12.29 -6.85
N LYS A 181 25.79 -12.36 -8.02
CA LYS A 181 25.13 -12.22 -9.32
C LYS A 181 24.11 -13.33 -9.59
N ASP A 182 24.46 -14.58 -9.31
CA ASP A 182 23.56 -15.71 -9.54
C ASP A 182 22.44 -15.75 -8.51
N PHE A 183 22.70 -15.33 -7.27
CA PHE A 183 21.68 -15.18 -6.24
C PHE A 183 20.61 -14.15 -6.63
N LEU A 184 21.03 -12.96 -7.08
CA LEU A 184 20.11 -11.89 -7.53
C LEU A 184 19.28 -12.34 -8.74
N ARG A 185 19.89 -13.03 -9.72
CA ARG A 185 19.17 -13.60 -10.87
C ARG A 185 18.11 -14.62 -10.43
N ASN A 186 18.45 -15.49 -9.49
CA ASN A 186 17.52 -16.47 -8.94
C ASN A 186 16.35 -15.81 -8.19
N LEU A 187 16.63 -14.77 -7.39
CA LEU A 187 15.59 -13.97 -6.75
C LEU A 187 14.66 -13.31 -7.76
N ALA A 188 15.20 -12.70 -8.84
CA ALA A 188 14.39 -12.10 -9.89
C ALA A 188 13.47 -13.13 -10.58
N SER A 189 13.88 -14.40 -10.70
CA SER A 189 13.00 -15.49 -11.16
C SER A 189 11.86 -15.75 -10.18
N ILE A 190 12.17 -15.86 -8.89
CA ILE A 190 11.17 -16.05 -7.83
C ILE A 190 10.15 -14.91 -7.84
N CYS A 191 10.60 -13.65 -8.01
CA CYS A 191 9.69 -12.50 -8.10
C CYS A 191 8.69 -12.67 -9.25
N LYS A 192 9.12 -13.11 -10.43
CA LYS A 192 8.21 -13.36 -11.56
C LYS A 192 7.19 -14.45 -11.26
N GLU A 193 7.60 -15.52 -10.59
CA GLU A 193 6.72 -16.62 -10.19
C GLU A 193 5.69 -16.19 -9.14
N GLU A 194 6.07 -15.30 -8.22
CA GLU A 194 5.22 -14.78 -7.14
C GLU A 194 4.48 -13.50 -7.52
N ASN A 195 4.51 -13.10 -8.80
CA ASN A 195 3.89 -11.86 -9.31
C ASN A 195 4.39 -10.56 -8.65
N ILE A 196 5.64 -10.55 -8.16
CA ILE A 196 6.33 -9.35 -7.70
C ILE A 196 6.91 -8.62 -8.92
N LYS A 197 6.52 -7.37 -9.11
CA LYS A 197 6.85 -6.58 -10.31
C LYS A 197 8.07 -5.69 -10.17
N VAL A 198 8.41 -5.32 -8.94
CA VAL A 198 9.55 -4.45 -8.64
C VAL A 198 10.49 -5.16 -7.69
N PHE A 199 11.76 -5.25 -8.08
CA PHE A 199 12.84 -5.75 -7.24
C PHE A 199 14.05 -4.86 -7.44
N HIS A 200 14.50 -4.23 -6.35
CA HIS A 200 15.73 -3.46 -6.30
C HIS A 200 16.48 -3.77 -5.01
N TYR A 201 17.76 -3.40 -4.97
CA TYR A 201 18.57 -3.62 -3.80
C TYR A 201 19.64 -2.54 -3.60
N ASN A 202 20.09 -2.42 -2.36
CA ASN A 202 21.33 -1.75 -2.03
C ASN A 202 22.38 -2.78 -1.61
N ASP A 203 23.65 -2.48 -1.85
CA ASP A 203 24.76 -3.34 -1.46
C ASP A 203 25.86 -2.61 -0.69
N TYR A 204 26.72 -3.44 -0.11
CA TYR A 204 28.06 -3.06 0.30
C TYR A 204 28.96 -4.30 0.21
N ASP A 205 29.92 -4.25 -0.72
CA ASP A 205 30.90 -5.32 -0.92
C ASP A 205 32.12 -5.09 -0.01
N PHE A 206 32.58 -6.13 0.70
CA PHE A 206 33.75 -6.06 1.56
C PHE A 206 34.47 -7.40 1.64
N LYS A 207 35.78 -7.38 1.40
CA LYS A 207 36.61 -8.59 1.28
C LYS A 207 36.00 -9.54 0.23
N ASP A 208 35.68 -10.76 0.62
CA ASP A 208 35.04 -11.82 -0.15
C ASP A 208 33.52 -11.92 0.10
N GLN A 209 32.92 -10.96 0.80
CA GLN A 209 31.52 -10.95 1.23
C GLN A 209 30.78 -9.72 0.71
N CYS A 210 29.45 -9.77 0.73
CA CYS A 210 28.56 -8.67 0.37
C CYS A 210 27.38 -8.64 1.36
N ASN A 211 27.06 -7.47 1.91
CA ASN A 211 25.77 -7.24 2.56
C ASN A 211 24.78 -6.69 1.52
N LEU A 212 23.55 -7.21 1.53
CA LEU A 212 22.45 -6.80 0.66
C LEU A 212 21.26 -6.34 1.50
N MET A 213 20.61 -5.30 1.01
CA MET A 213 19.30 -4.85 1.47
C MET A 213 18.36 -4.93 0.27
N LEU A 214 17.48 -5.94 0.28
CA LEU A 214 16.63 -6.30 -0.85
C LEU A 214 15.23 -5.74 -0.63
N PHE A 215 14.64 -5.13 -1.66
CA PHE A 215 13.31 -4.56 -1.62
C PHE A 215 12.43 -5.13 -2.73
N PHE A 216 11.25 -5.61 -2.35
CA PHE A 216 10.28 -6.21 -3.25
C PHE A 216 8.93 -5.52 -3.09
N THR A 217 8.37 -5.06 -4.19
CA THR A 217 7.09 -4.38 -4.18
C THR A 217 6.38 -4.55 -5.51
N ASN A 218 5.22 -3.94 -5.63
CA ASN A 218 4.51 -3.79 -6.89
C ASN A 218 4.32 -2.29 -7.20
N GLY A 219 3.97 -1.97 -8.43
CA GLY A 219 3.66 -0.58 -8.79
C GLY A 219 2.33 -0.12 -8.20
N ARG A 220 1.75 0.89 -8.85
CA ARG A 220 0.40 1.38 -8.57
C ARG A 220 -0.65 0.26 -8.61
N GLN A 221 -1.55 0.26 -7.63
CA GLN A 221 -2.59 -0.77 -7.46
C GLN A 221 -3.96 -0.21 -7.87
N CYS A 222 -4.35 -0.45 -9.12
CA CYS A 222 -5.60 0.03 -9.72
C CYS A 222 -6.70 -1.05 -9.73
N LYS A 223 -7.96 -0.69 -10.03
CA LYS A 223 -9.11 -1.61 -10.15
C LYS A 223 -8.81 -2.86 -10.98
N ASP A 224 -8.18 -2.68 -12.13
CA ASP A 224 -7.95 -3.76 -13.09
C ASP A 224 -6.58 -4.44 -12.91
N SER A 225 -5.77 -4.01 -11.94
CA SER A 225 -4.39 -4.47 -11.75
C SER A 225 -4.00 -4.71 -10.29
N ILE A 226 -4.97 -4.78 -9.38
CA ILE A 226 -4.73 -5.06 -7.96
C ILE A 226 -4.17 -6.46 -7.79
N GLN A 227 -3.07 -6.58 -7.05
CA GLN A 227 -2.35 -7.82 -6.85
C GLN A 227 -2.20 -8.12 -5.37
N THR A 228 -2.48 -9.36 -5.00
CA THR A 228 -2.17 -9.91 -3.68
C THR A 228 -0.98 -10.84 -3.79
N ILE A 229 -0.07 -10.75 -2.81
CA ILE A 229 1.15 -11.56 -2.73
C ILE A 229 1.04 -12.48 -1.53
N ASP A 230 1.24 -13.78 -1.74
CA ASP A 230 1.42 -14.75 -0.65
C ASP A 230 2.86 -14.66 -0.14
N ILE A 231 3.05 -13.87 0.91
CA ILE A 231 4.32 -13.63 1.59
C ILE A 231 4.94 -14.93 2.11
N ASN A 232 4.13 -15.92 2.51
CA ASN A 232 4.65 -17.19 3.00
C ASN A 232 5.08 -18.10 1.86
N SER A 233 4.38 -18.07 0.72
CA SER A 233 4.85 -18.71 -0.52
C SER A 233 6.18 -18.11 -0.97
N PHE A 234 6.27 -16.79 -1.06
CA PHE A 234 7.49 -16.06 -1.39
C PHE A 234 8.63 -16.40 -0.41
N GLY A 235 8.36 -16.32 0.90
CA GLY A 235 9.35 -16.62 1.94
C GLY A 235 9.83 -18.08 1.90
N ASN A 236 8.97 -19.04 1.56
CA ASN A 236 9.38 -20.43 1.34
C ASN A 236 10.43 -20.53 0.22
N LYS A 237 10.17 -19.89 -0.91
CA LYS A 237 11.08 -19.91 -2.07
C LYS A 237 12.40 -19.21 -1.78
N VAL A 238 12.37 -18.05 -1.11
CA VAL A 238 13.59 -17.35 -0.67
C VAL A 238 14.39 -18.21 0.31
N ARG A 239 13.72 -18.85 1.29
CA ARG A 239 14.38 -19.75 2.24
C ARG A 239 15.07 -20.93 1.54
N HIS A 240 14.50 -21.48 0.47
CA HIS A 240 15.14 -22.57 -0.28
C HIS A 240 16.47 -22.15 -0.92
N LEU A 241 16.71 -20.85 -1.18
CA LEU A 241 18.00 -20.39 -1.70
C LEU A 241 19.16 -20.61 -0.72
N THR A 242 18.91 -20.77 0.59
CA THR A 242 19.96 -21.10 1.57
C THR A 242 20.54 -22.50 1.37
N GLN A 243 19.85 -23.37 0.65
CA GLN A 243 20.37 -24.70 0.29
C GLN A 243 21.37 -24.63 -0.88
N LYS A 244 21.29 -23.57 -1.70
CA LYS A 244 22.15 -23.37 -2.88
C LYS A 244 23.31 -22.40 -2.62
N TYR A 245 23.11 -21.42 -1.75
CA TYR A 245 24.09 -20.38 -1.45
C TYR A 245 24.41 -20.36 0.04
N THR A 246 25.66 -20.02 0.40
CA THR A 246 26.07 -19.70 1.78
C THR A 246 25.49 -18.35 2.21
N LEU A 247 24.16 -18.29 2.30
CA LEU A 247 23.37 -17.11 2.59
C LEU A 247 23.07 -17.03 4.09
N HIS A 248 23.28 -15.86 4.67
CA HIS A 248 22.88 -15.55 6.04
C HIS A 248 21.88 -14.40 6.03
N PHE A 249 20.77 -14.52 6.75
CA PHE A 249 19.84 -13.40 6.92
C PHE A 249 20.38 -12.43 7.98
N GLY A 250 20.28 -11.13 7.69
CA GLY A 250 20.94 -10.04 8.41
C GLY A 250 22.25 -9.58 7.76
N HIS A 251 22.78 -8.45 8.23
CA HIS A 251 24.04 -7.86 7.75
C HIS A 251 25.21 -8.21 8.67
N PHE A 252 26.42 -8.31 8.10
CA PHE A 252 27.65 -8.62 8.84
C PHE A 252 28.56 -7.39 9.03
N GLY A 253 29.35 -7.43 10.12
CA GLY A 253 30.46 -6.49 10.38
C GLY A 253 30.08 -5.05 10.76
N GLY A 254 28.82 -4.83 11.13
CA GLY A 254 28.32 -3.60 11.75
C GLY A 254 28.10 -2.43 10.78
N MET A 255 27.79 -1.25 11.33
CA MET A 255 27.34 -0.07 10.57
C MET A 255 28.29 0.39 9.47
N LYS A 256 29.60 0.12 9.60
CA LYS A 256 30.59 0.49 8.56
C LYS A 256 30.40 -0.25 7.24
N TYR A 257 29.67 -1.36 7.23
CA TYR A 257 29.38 -2.16 6.03
C TYR A 257 27.86 -2.20 5.74
N TYR A 258 27.13 -1.18 6.18
CA TYR A 258 25.70 -1.09 5.93
C TYR A 258 25.43 -0.86 4.42
N PRO A 259 24.47 -1.54 3.79
CA PRO A 259 24.22 -1.44 2.35
C PRO A 259 23.64 -0.08 1.94
N LEU A 260 24.51 0.84 1.56
CA LEU A 260 24.14 2.20 1.15
C LEU A 260 24.40 2.47 -0.34
N ASN A 261 25.06 1.55 -1.06
CA ASN A 261 25.27 1.72 -2.49
C ASN A 261 24.03 1.24 -3.25
N GLY A 262 23.40 2.10 -4.04
CA GLY A 262 22.17 1.78 -4.76
C GLY A 262 21.25 3.00 -4.88
N PRO A 263 19.97 2.81 -5.29
CA PRO A 263 19.35 1.51 -5.59
C PRO A 263 19.81 0.93 -6.94
N TYR A 264 20.07 -0.38 -6.96
CA TYR A 264 20.26 -1.16 -8.18
C TYR A 264 18.96 -1.89 -8.52
N ILE A 265 18.50 -1.76 -9.76
CA ILE A 265 17.19 -2.27 -10.20
C ILE A 265 17.40 -3.59 -10.94
N GLU A 266 16.71 -4.65 -10.50
CA GLU A 266 16.68 -5.97 -11.15
C GLU A 266 15.36 -6.21 -11.90
N LEU A 267 14.24 -5.66 -11.40
CA LEU A 267 12.92 -5.68 -12.03
C LEU A 267 12.21 -4.35 -11.83
N VAL A 268 11.56 -3.81 -12.87
CA VAL A 268 10.77 -2.59 -12.77
C VAL A 268 9.57 -2.59 -13.72
N GLU A 269 8.42 -2.17 -13.18
CA GLU A 269 7.19 -1.85 -13.93
C GLU A 269 6.77 -0.38 -13.74
N ASP A 270 7.24 0.30 -12.68
CA ASP A 270 6.98 1.72 -12.43
C ASP A 270 8.20 2.43 -11.80
N GLU A 271 9.09 2.94 -12.65
CA GLU A 271 10.34 3.61 -12.24
C GLU A 271 10.10 4.88 -11.40
N ASN A 272 8.91 5.49 -11.46
CA ASN A 272 8.63 6.76 -10.79
C ASN A 272 8.52 6.65 -9.26
N TYR A 273 8.39 5.43 -8.75
CA TYR A 273 8.15 5.15 -7.33
C TYR A 273 9.17 4.14 -6.76
N ILE A 274 10.39 4.12 -7.29
CA ILE A 274 11.55 3.39 -6.72
C ILE A 274 12.44 4.34 -5.93
#